data_AF-A0A7R9Z1F1-F1
#
_entry.id   AF-A0A7R9Z1F1-F1
#
_cell.length_a   1.000
_cell.length_b   1.000
_cell.length_c   1.000
_cell.angle_alpha   90.00
_cell.angle_beta   90.00
_cell.angle_gamma   90.00
#
_symmetry.space_group_name_H-M   'P 1'
#
loop_
_entity.id
_entity.type
_entity.pdbx_description
1 polymer ?
#
loop_
_entity_poly.entity_id
_entity_poly.type
_entity_poly.pdbx_seq_one_letter_code
_entity_poly.pdbx_strand_id
1 'polypeptide(L)'
;FHRFLARLGKTPLSSKEELQLLPPGWNQKEVFRLESELFLIHVSQMGDKNSTRLDQFRQDLQSFAGLHGEIQLKNGKVAAEVNVTPQVQRNMIDICSTEHESLRQVLMKQAKKASIWII
;
A
#
# COMPACT_ATOMS: atom_id res chain seq x y z
N PHE A 1 -2.67 3.33 15.32
CA PHE A 1 -2.51 1.99 14.69
C PHE A 1 -3.63 1.03 15.07
N HIS A 2 -3.78 0.65 16.35
CA HIS A 2 -4.82 -0.30 16.81
C HIS A 2 -6.26 0.09 16.43
N ARG A 3 -6.61 1.37 16.52
CA ARG A 3 -7.91 1.91 16.04
C ARG A 3 -8.25 1.51 14.59
N PHE A 4 -7.26 1.56 13.70
CA PHE A 4 -7.45 1.27 12.29
C PHE A 4 -7.65 -0.22 12.05
N LEU A 5 -6.81 -1.05 12.67
CA LEU A 5 -6.94 -2.52 12.59
C LEU A 5 -8.28 -3.00 13.18
N ALA A 6 -8.70 -2.43 14.30
CA ALA A 6 -9.99 -2.69 14.93
C ALA A 6 -11.15 -2.36 13.99
N ARG A 7 -11.12 -1.18 13.34
CA ARG A 7 -12.13 -0.76 12.35
C ARG A 7 -12.21 -1.71 11.15
N LEU A 8 -11.10 -2.29 10.74
CA LEU A 8 -11.05 -3.26 9.64
C LEU A 8 -11.39 -4.70 10.06
N GLY A 9 -11.77 -4.91 11.32
CA GLY A 9 -12.02 -6.25 11.87
C GLY A 9 -10.77 -7.14 11.91
N LYS A 10 -9.56 -6.55 11.87
CA LYS A 10 -8.27 -7.26 11.91
C LYS A 10 -7.75 -7.48 13.33
N THR A 11 -8.55 -7.14 14.34
CA THR A 11 -8.26 -7.41 15.75
C THR A 11 -9.48 -8.07 16.36
N PRO A 12 -9.33 -9.19 17.09
CA PRO A 12 -10.45 -9.91 17.71
C PRO A 12 -11.22 -9.05 18.72
N LEU A 13 -10.53 -8.11 19.39
CA LEU A 13 -11.08 -7.25 20.45
C LEU A 13 -11.73 -8.05 21.58
N SER A 14 -11.24 -9.27 21.81
CA SER A 14 -11.83 -10.23 22.74
C SER A 14 -11.25 -10.14 24.14
N SER A 15 -10.02 -9.61 24.28
CA SER A 15 -9.34 -9.48 25.57
C SER A 15 -9.44 -8.05 26.13
N LYS A 16 -9.33 -7.93 27.45
CA LYS A 16 -9.34 -6.62 28.11
C LYS A 16 -8.09 -5.81 27.76
N GLU A 17 -6.97 -6.49 27.56
CA GLU A 17 -5.68 -5.91 27.18
C GLU A 17 -5.76 -5.28 25.78
N GLU A 18 -6.41 -5.95 24.82
CA GLU A 18 -6.62 -5.40 23.47
C GLU A 18 -7.52 -4.15 23.49
N LEU A 19 -8.56 -4.14 24.32
CA LEU A 19 -9.47 -3.00 24.46
C LEU A 19 -8.77 -1.77 25.07
N GLN A 20 -7.75 -1.96 25.90
CA GLN A 20 -6.94 -0.85 26.45
C GLN A 20 -6.08 -0.14 25.39
N LEU A 21 -5.81 -0.79 24.25
CA LEU A 21 -5.07 -0.19 23.13
C LEU A 21 -5.94 0.75 22.29
N LEU A 22 -7.25 0.83 22.59
CA LEU A 22 -8.21 1.67 21.89
C LEU A 22 -8.45 2.99 22.64
N PRO A 23 -8.76 4.08 21.90
CA PRO A 23 -9.04 5.36 22.53
C PRO A 23 -10.28 5.28 23.44
N PRO A 24 -10.34 6.09 24.52
CA PRO A 24 -11.51 6.19 25.37
C PRO A 24 -12.78 6.50 24.56
N GLY A 25 -13.89 5.82 24.87
CA GLY A 25 -15.16 6.01 24.16
C GLY A 25 -15.27 5.27 22.82
N TRP A 26 -14.37 4.33 22.52
CA TRP A 26 -14.47 3.48 21.33
C TRP A 26 -15.79 2.70 21.27
N ASN A 27 -16.43 2.72 20.10
CA ASN A 27 -17.67 2.00 19.83
C ASN A 27 -17.44 0.84 18.86
N GLN A 28 -17.69 -0.39 19.30
CA GLN A 28 -17.56 -1.60 18.47
C GLN A 28 -18.51 -1.61 17.26
N LYS A 29 -19.56 -0.79 17.24
CA LYS A 29 -20.45 -0.63 16.07
C LYS A 29 -19.74 0.00 14.86
N GLU A 30 -18.56 0.58 15.04
CA GLU A 30 -17.74 1.13 13.95
C GLU A 30 -16.83 0.09 13.27
N VAL A 31 -16.90 -1.19 13.65
CA VAL A 31 -16.12 -2.24 13.01
C VAL A 31 -16.75 -2.61 11.68
N PHE A 32 -16.04 -2.32 10.59
CA PHE A 32 -16.41 -2.69 9.23
C PHE A 32 -15.81 -4.05 8.90
N ARG A 33 -16.66 -5.02 8.55
CA ARG A 33 -16.21 -6.29 7.99
C ARG A 33 -16.15 -6.14 6.48
N LEU A 34 -14.93 -6.10 5.95
CA LEU A 34 -14.71 -6.20 4.51
C LEU A 34 -15.09 -7.61 4.05
N GLU A 35 -15.86 -7.71 2.97
CA GLU A 35 -16.18 -9.00 2.33
C GLU A 35 -14.93 -9.58 1.64
N SER A 36 -14.02 -8.72 1.21
CA SER A 36 -12.75 -9.09 0.59
C SER A 36 -11.64 -9.24 1.63
N GLU A 37 -10.74 -10.18 1.38
CA GLU A 37 -9.51 -10.30 2.15
C GLU A 37 -8.60 -9.09 1.86
N LEU A 38 -7.92 -8.60 2.91
CA LEU A 38 -7.05 -7.43 2.85
C LEU A 38 -5.69 -7.80 3.44
N PHE A 39 -4.65 -7.56 2.65
CA PHE A 39 -3.25 -7.72 3.04
C PHE A 39 -2.63 -6.36 3.28
N LEU A 40 -2.32 -6.05 4.55
CA LEU A 40 -1.72 -4.79 4.94
C LEU A 40 -0.20 -4.92 4.92
N ILE A 41 0.46 -4.06 4.14
CA ILE A 41 1.91 -4.06 4.02
C ILE A 41 2.47 -2.67 4.27
N HIS A 42 3.69 -2.63 4.80
CA HIS A 42 4.52 -1.45 4.81
C HIS A 42 5.65 -1.61 3.78
N VAL A 43 5.93 -0.57 2.99
CA VAL A 43 6.92 -0.64 1.90
C VAL A 43 8.31 -1.09 2.39
N SER A 44 8.68 -0.75 3.63
CA SER A 44 9.96 -1.19 4.22
C SER A 44 10.08 -2.71 4.37
N GLN A 45 8.97 -3.46 4.42
CA GLN A 45 8.98 -4.93 4.53
C GLN A 45 9.47 -5.60 3.25
N MET A 46 9.37 -4.94 2.09
CA MET A 46 9.87 -5.47 0.81
C MET A 46 11.40 -5.45 0.71
N GLY A 47 12.08 -4.64 1.53
CA GLY A 47 13.54 -4.50 1.57
C GLY A 47 14.11 -4.82 2.94
N ASP A 48 13.45 -5.71 3.68
CA ASP A 48 13.86 -6.08 5.03
C ASP A 48 15.25 -6.74 5.03
N LYS A 49 16.16 -6.23 5.85
CA LYS A 49 17.52 -6.78 5.99
C LYS A 49 17.55 -8.12 6.72
N ASN A 50 16.51 -8.44 7.48
CA ASN A 50 16.37 -9.72 8.15
C ASN A 50 15.75 -10.73 7.17
N SER A 51 16.55 -11.70 6.73
CA SER A 51 16.13 -12.71 5.74
C SER A 51 14.92 -13.52 6.21
N THR A 52 14.87 -13.92 7.49
CA THR A 52 13.73 -14.68 8.03
C THR A 52 12.43 -13.89 7.96
N ARG A 53 12.44 -12.59 8.32
CA ARG A 53 11.24 -11.75 8.21
C ARG A 53 10.84 -11.51 6.76
N LEU A 54 11.82 -11.36 5.87
CA LEU A 54 11.58 -11.19 4.45
C LEU A 54 10.98 -12.45 3.81
N ASP A 55 11.46 -13.62 4.20
CA ASP A 55 10.93 -14.90 3.73
C ASP A 55 9.50 -15.14 4.22
N GLN A 56 9.21 -14.81 5.49
CA GLN A 56 7.84 -14.85 6.00
C GLN A 56 6.92 -13.91 5.20
N PHE A 57 7.36 -12.67 4.96
CA PHE A 57 6.61 -11.71 4.16
C PHE A 57 6.32 -12.23 2.73
N ARG A 58 7.29 -12.89 2.09
CA ARG A 58 7.10 -13.51 0.76
C ARG A 58 6.05 -14.60 0.80
N GLN A 59 6.13 -15.49 1.79
CA GLN A 59 5.20 -16.61 1.94
C GLN A 59 3.77 -16.11 2.19
N ASP A 60 3.62 -15.13 3.08
CA ASP A 60 2.32 -14.52 3.40
C ASP A 60 1.70 -13.84 2.17
N LEU A 61 2.51 -13.08 1.42
CA LEU A 61 2.07 -12.43 0.18
C LEU A 61 1.70 -13.45 -0.89
N GLN A 62 2.49 -14.52 -1.03
CA GLN A 62 2.24 -15.59 -2.00
C GLN A 62 0.93 -16.31 -1.68
N SER A 63 0.72 -16.66 -0.42
CA SER A 63 -0.52 -17.29 0.05
C SER A 63 -1.72 -16.38 -0.18
N PHE A 64 -1.61 -15.11 0.21
CA PHE A 64 -2.69 -14.14 0.06
C PHE A 64 -3.07 -13.90 -1.40
N ALA A 65 -2.09 -13.77 -2.29
CA ALA A 65 -2.33 -13.52 -3.71
C ALA A 65 -2.64 -14.79 -4.51
N GLY A 66 -2.63 -15.98 -3.89
CA GLY A 66 -2.83 -17.26 -4.57
C GLY A 66 -1.75 -17.58 -5.61
N LEU A 67 -0.53 -17.05 -5.44
CA LEU A 67 0.53 -17.18 -6.44
C LEU A 67 1.20 -18.56 -6.36
N HIS A 68 1.29 -19.23 -7.52
CA HIS A 68 1.90 -20.54 -7.65
C HIS A 68 3.35 -20.36 -8.14
N GLY A 69 4.28 -20.17 -7.20
CA GLY A 69 5.70 -19.97 -7.47
C GLY A 69 6.34 -18.99 -6.50
N GLU A 70 7.65 -19.13 -6.28
CA GLU A 70 8.39 -18.27 -5.36
C GLU A 70 8.41 -16.81 -5.83
N ILE A 71 8.00 -15.90 -4.95
CA ILE A 71 8.04 -14.45 -5.23
C ILE A 71 9.46 -13.93 -5.04
N GLN A 72 10.12 -13.67 -6.16
CA GLN A 72 11.40 -12.97 -6.19
C GLN A 72 11.17 -11.46 -5.95
N LEU A 73 11.15 -11.06 -4.68
CA LEU A 73 11.22 -9.65 -4.32
C LEU A 73 12.61 -9.14 -4.67
N LYS A 74 12.71 -8.43 -5.79
CA LYS A 74 13.90 -7.61 -6.05
C LYS A 74 13.96 -6.61 -4.91
N ASN A 75 15.10 -6.53 -4.22
CA ASN A 75 15.43 -5.36 -3.41
C ASN A 75 15.28 -4.17 -4.35
N GLY A 76 14.14 -3.50 -4.27
CA GLY A 76 13.97 -2.23 -4.94
C GLY A 76 15.14 -1.41 -4.44
N LYS A 77 16.01 -0.97 -5.35
CA LYS A 77 16.77 0.22 -5.04
C LYS A 77 15.68 1.24 -4.70
N VAL A 78 15.44 1.49 -3.41
CA VAL A 78 14.74 2.71 -2.95
C VAL A 78 15.37 3.75 -3.82
N ALA A 79 14.62 4.33 -4.76
CA ALA A 79 15.19 5.04 -5.90
C ALA A 79 16.30 5.93 -5.34
N ALA A 80 17.55 5.47 -5.47
CA ALA A 80 18.69 6.21 -4.96
C ALA A 80 18.54 7.51 -5.72
N GLU A 81 18.39 8.64 -5.00
CA GLU A 81 18.08 9.96 -5.54
C GLU A 81 18.43 9.95 -7.01
N VAL A 82 17.42 9.82 -7.88
CA VAL A 82 17.67 9.51 -9.28
C VAL A 82 18.66 10.57 -9.70
N ASN A 83 19.91 10.18 -9.97
CA ASN A 83 20.91 11.11 -10.48
C ASN A 83 20.40 11.41 -11.88
N VAL A 84 19.52 12.40 -11.96
CA VAL A 84 18.86 12.79 -13.19
C VAL A 84 19.99 13.27 -14.06
N THR A 85 20.42 12.40 -14.97
CA THR A 85 21.48 12.79 -15.88
C THR A 85 20.96 13.98 -16.70
N PRO A 86 21.83 14.90 -17.14
CA PRO A 86 21.41 16.01 -17.98
C PRO A 86 20.65 15.57 -19.25
N GLN A 87 20.80 14.31 -19.66
CA GLN A 87 20.04 13.71 -20.75
C GLN A 87 18.62 13.32 -20.32
N VAL A 88 18.42 12.74 -19.13
CA VAL A 88 17.08 12.44 -18.60
C VAL A 88 16.32 13.73 -18.34
N GLN A 89 16.97 14.75 -17.78
CA GLN A 89 16.35 16.05 -17.48
C GLN A 89 15.82 16.75 -18.74
N ARG A 90 16.55 16.67 -19.85
CA ARG A 90 16.13 17.22 -21.15
C ARG A 90 14.91 16.53 -21.74
N ASN A 91 14.67 15.28 -21.37
CA ASN A 91 13.55 14.48 -21.87
C ASN A 91 12.37 14.47 -20.88
N MET A 92 12.45 15.18 -19.76
CA MET A 92 11.32 15.32 -18.85
C MET A 92 10.26 16.21 -19.47
N ILE A 93 9.04 15.69 -19.55
CA ILE A 93 7.88 16.47 -19.98
C ILE A 93 7.26 17.16 -18.78
N ASP A 94 6.96 18.45 -18.93
CA ASP A 94 6.08 19.13 -17.98
C ASP A 94 4.62 18.85 -18.38
N ILE A 95 3.97 17.92 -17.69
CA ILE A 95 2.56 17.60 -17.94
C ILE A 95 1.61 18.76 -17.60
N CYS A 96 2.11 19.77 -16.87
CA CYS A 96 1.36 20.97 -16.54
C CYS A 96 1.42 22.02 -17.66
N SER A 97 2.35 21.90 -18.63
CA SER A 97 2.46 22.84 -19.75
C SER A 97 1.24 22.78 -20.68
N THR A 98 0.96 23.88 -21.37
CA THR A 98 -0.22 24.04 -22.24
C THR A 98 -0.21 23.11 -23.46
N GLU A 99 0.98 22.81 -23.98
CA GLU A 99 1.20 21.87 -25.09
C GLU A 99 0.77 20.42 -24.77
N HIS A 100 0.73 20.04 -23.48
CA HIS A 100 0.35 18.70 -23.04
C HIS A 100 -1.09 18.60 -22.49
N GLU A 101 -1.94 19.61 -22.72
CA GLU A 101 -3.33 19.64 -22.22
C GLU A 101 -4.13 18.38 -22.61
N SER A 102 -4.00 17.94 -23.85
CA SER A 102 -4.72 16.75 -24.37
C SER A 102 -4.34 15.48 -23.61
N LEU A 103 -3.05 15.30 -23.33
CA LEU A 103 -2.54 14.18 -22.54
C LEU A 103 -3.00 14.26 -21.09
N ARG A 104 -2.94 15.46 -20.49
CA ARG A 104 -3.41 15.70 -19.12
C ARG A 104 -4.89 15.34 -18.95
N GLN A 105 -5.75 15.69 -19.90
CA GLN A 105 -7.17 15.34 -19.87
C GLN A 105 -7.41 13.83 -19.84
N VAL A 106 -6.64 13.07 -20.63
CA VAL A 106 -6.73 11.59 -20.62
C VAL A 106 -6.29 11.03 -19.27
N LEU A 107 -5.16 11.50 -18.73
CA LEU A 107 -4.65 11.06 -17.43
C LEU A 107 -5.65 11.36 -16.31
N MET A 108 -6.21 12.57 -16.26
CA MET A 108 -7.20 12.95 -15.25
C MET A 108 -8.49 12.14 -15.35
N LYS A 109 -8.94 11.83 -16.58
CA LYS A 109 -10.10 10.95 -16.79
C LYS A 109 -9.88 9.56 -16.21
N GLN A 110 -8.69 8.98 -16.37
CA GLN A 110 -8.37 7.67 -15.80
C GLN A 110 -8.19 7.74 -14.28
N ALA A 111 -7.52 8.78 -13.79
CA ALA A 111 -7.34 9.01 -12.35
C ALA A 111 -8.69 9.10 -11.63
N LYS A 112 -9.67 9.79 -12.21
CA LYS A 112 -11.04 9.88 -11.67
C LYS A 112 -11.75 8.52 -11.62
N LYS A 113 -11.58 7.68 -12.66
CA LYS A 113 -12.16 6.33 -12.65
C LYS A 113 -11.52 5.47 -11.58
N ALA A 114 -10.20 5.52 -11.45
CA ALA A 114 -9.47 4.80 -10.42
C ALA A 114 -9.87 5.27 -9.02
N SER A 115 -10.03 6.59 -8.80
CA SER A 115 -10.44 7.11 -7.49
C SER A 115 -11.82 6.64 -7.06
N ILE A 116 -12.76 6.44 -8.00
CA ILE A 116 -14.08 5.88 -7.70
C ILE A 116 -13.98 4.43 -7.23
N TRP A 117 -13.03 3.65 -7.76
CA TRP A 117 -12.85 2.25 -7.36
C TRP A 117 -12.13 2.09 -6.01
N ILE A 118 -11.31 3.06 -5.63
CA ILE A 118 -10.53 3.04 -4.38
C ILE A 118 -11.38 3.45 -3.16
N ILE A 119 -12.48 4.18 -3.37
CA ILE A 119 -13.43 4.61 -2.33
C ILE A 119 -14.52 3.55 -2.17
#